data_AF-A0A0F5IJU4-F1
#
_entry.id   AF-A0A0F5IJU4-F1
#
_cell.length_a   1.000
_cell.length_b   1.000
_cell.length_c   1.000
_cell.angle_alpha   90.00
_cell.angle_beta   90.00
_cell.angle_gamma   90.00
#
_symmetry.space_group_name_H-M   'P 1'
#
loop_
_entity.id
_entity.type
_entity.pdbx_description
1 polymer ?
#
loop_
_entity_poly.entity_id
_entity_poly.type
_entity_poly.pdbx_seq_one_letter_code
_entity_poly.pdbx_strand_id
1 'polypeptide(L)' 'MVPSQQTFQFSQYSSLYDLIVPADNLLRRINDLIDFSFIHK' A
#
# COMPACT_ATOMS: atom_id res chain seq x y z
N MET A 1 -6.52 22.33 -9.20
CA MET A 1 -5.33 21.47 -9.36
C MET A 1 -5.43 20.38 -8.32
N VAL A 2 -5.37 19.11 -8.72
CA VAL A 2 -5.34 17.99 -7.77
C VAL A 2 -3.98 18.02 -7.08
N PRO A 3 -3.91 18.06 -5.74
CA PRO A 3 -2.63 18.05 -5.03
C PRO A 3 -1.87 16.77 -5.40
N SER A 4 -0.59 16.91 -5.76
CA SER A 4 0.28 15.77 -5.99
C SER A 4 0.37 14.98 -4.68
N GLN A 5 -0.04 13.71 -4.72
CA GLN A 5 0.10 12.82 -3.57
C GLN A 5 1.56 12.82 -3.12
N GLN A 6 1.81 13.31 -1.91
CA GLN A 6 3.13 13.16 -1.30
C GLN A 6 3.40 11.66 -1.18
N THR A 7 4.61 11.23 -1.53
CA THR A 7 5.09 9.84 -1.42
C THR A 7 4.52 9.19 -0.17
N PHE A 8 3.87 8.03 -0.31
CA PHE A 8 3.20 7.34 0.79
C PHE A 8 4.20 7.14 1.94
N GLN A 9 4.05 7.91 3.02
CA GLN A 9 4.93 7.81 4.18
C GLN A 9 4.48 6.57 4.97
N PHE A 10 5.11 5.43 4.70
CA PHE A 10 4.87 4.22 5.46
C PHE A 10 5.26 4.44 6.92
N SER A 11 4.43 3.94 7.83
CA SER A 11 4.79 3.95 9.25
C SER A 11 6.01 3.04 9.47
N GLN A 12 6.76 3.29 10.54
CA GLN A 12 7.87 2.43 10.96
C GLN A 12 7.46 0.97 11.24
N TYR A 13 6.15 0.72 11.32
CA TYR A 13 5.54 -0.56 11.63
C TYR A 13 4.81 -1.15 10.43
N SER A 14 5.06 -0.68 9.21
CA SER A 14 4.41 -1.21 8.00
C SER A 14 4.60 -2.72 7.85
N SER A 15 5.75 -3.25 8.29
CA SER A 15 6.05 -4.69 8.31
C SER A 15 5.13 -5.51 9.22
N LEU A 16 4.48 -4.89 10.22
CA LEU A 16 3.49 -5.59 11.05
C LEU A 16 2.23 -5.96 10.25
N TYR A 17 1.93 -5.21 9.18
CA TYR A 17 0.80 -5.52 8.30
C TYR A 17 0.92 -6.93 7.72
N ASP A 18 2.10 -7.30 7.23
CA ASP A 18 2.35 -8.62 6.65
C ASP A 18 2.28 -9.77 7.66
N LEU A 19 2.60 -9.48 8.92
CA LEU A 19 2.61 -10.44 10.02
C LEU A 19 1.22 -10.66 10.62
N ILE A 20 0.40 -9.60 10.70
CA ILE A 20 -0.88 -9.62 11.40
C ILE A 20 -2.05 -9.90 10.45
N VAL A 21 -1.99 -9.41 9.20
CA VAL A 21 -3.07 -9.56 8.24
C VAL A 21 -2.88 -10.85 7.42
N PRO A 22 -3.79 -11.82 7.50
CA PRO A 22 -3.69 -13.06 6.72
C PRO A 22 -3.59 -12.83 5.20
N ALA A 23 -2.87 -13.69 4.48
CA ALA A 23 -2.70 -13.59 3.03
C ALA A 23 -3.99 -13.83 2.23
N ASP A 24 -5.00 -14.45 2.83
CA ASP A 24 -6.33 -14.62 2.25
C ASP A 24 -7.25 -13.42 2.46
N ASN A 25 -6.80 -12.42 3.24
CA ASN A 25 -7.53 -11.19 3.41
C ASN A 25 -7.74 -10.48 2.07
N LEU A 26 -9.00 -10.17 1.78
CA LEU A 26 -9.41 -9.57 0.51
C LEU A 26 -8.74 -8.22 0.25
N LEU A 27 -8.57 -7.37 1.26
CA LEU A 27 -7.92 -6.06 1.11
C LEU A 27 -6.41 -6.19 0.88
N ARG A 28 -5.75 -7.16 1.54
CA ARG A 28 -4.33 -7.45 1.30
C ARG A 28 -4.10 -7.89 -0.15
N ARG A 29 -4.94 -8.81 -0.65
CA ARG A 29 -4.91 -9.25 -2.04
C ARG A 29 -5.12 -8.10 -3.03
N ILE A 30 -5.99 -7.15 -2.70
CA ILE A 30 -6.18 -5.95 -3.54
C ILE A 30 -4.89 -5.13 -3.62
N ASN A 31 -4.17 -4.95 -2.51
CA ASN A 31 -2.88 -4.23 -2.54
C ASN A 31 -1.82 -4.95 -3.39
N ASP A 32 -1.80 -6.29 -3.39
CA ASP A 32 -0.86 -7.07 -4.21
C ASP A 32 -1.21 -7.05 -5.70
N LEU A 33 -2.50 -6.88 -6.04
CA LEU A 33 -3.00 -6.88 -7.41
C LEU A 33 -2.96 -5.50 -8.07
N ILE A 34 -2.83 -4.43 -7.28
CA ILE A 34 -2.76 -3.06 -7.79
C ILE A 34 -1.31 -2.67 -8.01
N ASP A 35 -0.95 -2.40 -9.27
CA ASP A 35 0.33 -1.82 -9.62
C ASP A 35 0.34 -0.31 -9.29
N PHE A 36 1.03 0.07 -8.22
CA PHE A 36 1.18 1.48 -7.81
C PHE A 36 2.28 2.24 -8.56
N SER A 37 2.90 1.65 -9.59
CA SER A 37 3.95 2.31 -10.39
C SER A 37 3.47 3.59 -11.07
N PHE A 38 2.16 3.82 -11.20
CA PHE A 38 1.60 5.06 -11.74
C PHE A 38 1.68 6.27 -10.79
N ILE A 39 2.00 6.06 -9.50
CA ILE A 39 2.07 7.15 -8.51
C ILE A 39 3.33 8.02 -8.69
N HIS A 40 4.33 7.55 -9.43
CA HIS A 40 5.57 8.29 -9.70
C HIS A 40 5.72 8.60 -11.20
N LYS A 41 5.15 9.73 -11.63
CA LYS A 41 5.57 10.52 -12.80
C LYS A 41 5.67 11.99 -12.41
#